data_AF-A0A953Y2E1-F1
#
_entry.id   AF-A0A953Y2E1-F1
#
_cell.length_a   1.000
_cell.length_b   1.000
_cell.length_c   1.000
_cell.angle_alpha   90.00
_cell.angle_beta   90.00
_cell.angle_gamma   90.00
#
_symmetry.space_group_name_H-M   'P 1'
#
loop_
_entity.id
_entity.type
_entity.pdbx_description
1 polymer ?
#
loop_
_entity_poly.entity_id
_entity_poly.type
_entity_poly.pdbx_seq_one_letter_code
_entity_poly.pdbx_strand_id
1 'polypeptide(L)'
;MTCKARAFALPVLVISLGSGCSLLQPKPKQRGTSGGQTEPAARSEPQPANDGQRFALDPRYLPLTELVERPAMPGASNVSATTISPTVYVPDLQRWLEKRPPGSVMFESVLRHEQVHAKRQEAYGVDPWVKRYLNDTAFMWAEEQAGWYEEIKHMGYGGLRRSAEDLAKILSGYQNLKGSMVSYAEALAWAKQVLDGSWRPPN
;
A
#
# COMPACT_ATOMS: atom_id res chain seq x y z
N MET A 1 30.16 -21.57 11.73
CA MET A 1 29.70 -20.19 12.01
C MET A 1 28.30 -20.05 11.41
N THR A 2 27.26 -20.12 12.23
CA THR A 2 25.86 -20.04 11.80
C THR A 2 25.30 -18.69 12.23
N CYS A 3 25.12 -17.78 11.27
CA CYS A 3 24.44 -16.50 11.48
C CYS A 3 22.95 -16.76 11.70
N LYS A 4 22.50 -16.67 12.95
CA LYS A 4 21.07 -16.59 13.27
C LYS A 4 20.56 -15.22 12.82
N ALA A 5 19.74 -15.19 11.78
CA ALA A 5 18.94 -14.01 11.45
C ALA A 5 18.00 -13.72 12.63
N ARG A 6 18.19 -12.57 13.27
CA ARG A 6 17.26 -12.07 14.28
C ARG A 6 16.04 -11.50 13.55
N ALA A 7 14.88 -12.13 13.73
CA ALA A 7 13.61 -11.54 13.36
C ALA A 7 13.38 -10.29 14.23
N PHE A 8 13.42 -9.11 13.63
CA PHE A 8 13.04 -7.87 14.29
C PHE A 8 11.52 -7.72 14.23
N ALA A 9 10.88 -7.64 15.39
CA ALA A 9 9.49 -7.23 15.51
C ALA A 9 9.39 -5.73 15.19
N LEU A 10 9.03 -5.41 13.95
CA LEU A 10 8.79 -4.02 13.51
C LEU A 10 7.43 -3.52 14.05
N PRO A 11 7.32 -2.25 14.48
CA PRO A 11 6.06 -1.68 14.94
C PRO A 11 5.01 -1.62 13.82
N VAL A 12 3.76 -1.83 14.20
CA VAL A 12 2.60 -2.04 13.32
C VAL A 12 2.14 -0.71 12.71
N LEU A 13 2.06 -0.65 11.39
CA LEU A 13 1.49 0.47 10.62
C LEU A 13 -0.02 0.22 10.42
N VAL A 14 -0.86 1.02 11.07
CA VAL A 14 -2.32 0.96 10.93
C VAL A 14 -2.73 1.91 9.81
N ILE A 15 -3.22 1.40 8.68
CA ILE A 15 -3.86 2.22 7.63
C ILE A 15 -5.26 1.66 7.39
N SER A 16 -6.27 2.52 7.48
CA SER A 16 -7.65 2.17 7.14
C SER A 16 -7.98 2.77 5.78
N LEU A 17 -8.16 1.92 4.75
CA LEU A 17 -8.64 2.36 3.44
C LEU A 17 -10.04 1.80 3.19
N GLY A 18 -11.01 2.69 3.11
CA GLY A 18 -12.41 2.35 2.81
C GLY A 18 -12.58 1.90 1.36
N SER A 19 -12.95 0.64 1.17
CA SER A 19 -13.48 0.10 -0.09
C SER A 19 -14.56 1.02 -0.67
N GLY A 20 -14.46 1.33 -1.96
CA GLY A 20 -15.53 2.01 -2.68
C GLY A 20 -15.47 1.69 -4.16
N CYS A 21 -16.32 0.76 -4.62
CA CYS A 21 -17.18 0.94 -5.79
C CYS A 21 -18.11 -0.28 -5.98
N SER A 22 -19.42 -0.08 -5.86
CA SER A 22 -20.45 -0.83 -6.61
C SER A 22 -21.75 -0.01 -6.61
N LEU A 23 -22.15 0.39 -7.82
CA LEU A 23 -23.36 1.15 -8.14
C LEU A 23 -24.58 0.19 -8.29
N LEU A 24 -25.66 0.54 -7.57
CA LEU A 24 -27.12 0.44 -7.86
C LEU A 24 -27.63 -0.63 -8.87
N GLN A 25 -28.40 -1.66 -8.45
CA GLN A 25 -29.90 -1.78 -8.30
C GLN A 25 -30.50 -2.73 -9.38
N PRO A 26 -31.74 -3.30 -9.29
CA PRO A 26 -32.74 -3.41 -8.20
C PRO A 26 -33.24 -4.86 -7.91
N LYS A 27 -34.04 -5.01 -6.84
CA LYS A 27 -34.82 -6.23 -6.47
C LYS A 27 -35.93 -6.56 -7.49
N PRO A 28 -36.31 -7.85 -7.61
CA PRO A 28 -37.73 -8.19 -7.43
C PRO A 28 -38.01 -9.44 -6.56
N LYS A 29 -39.30 -9.59 -6.27
CA LYS A 29 -40.02 -10.40 -5.27
C LYS A 29 -39.79 -11.92 -5.25
N GLN A 30 -40.02 -12.47 -4.05
CA GLN A 30 -40.13 -13.89 -3.69
C GLN A 30 -41.29 -14.65 -4.36
N ARG A 31 -41.08 -15.94 -4.66
CA ARG A 31 -41.90 -17.10 -4.22
C ARG A 31 -41.34 -18.41 -4.77
N GLY A 32 -41.30 -19.46 -3.96
CA GLY A 32 -41.15 -20.84 -4.46
C GLY A 32 -40.35 -21.77 -3.54
N THR A 33 -41.07 -22.65 -2.85
CA THR A 33 -40.62 -23.78 -2.02
C THR A 33 -39.96 -24.92 -2.79
N SER A 34 -38.93 -25.58 -2.24
CA SER A 34 -38.87 -27.04 -2.00
C SER A 34 -37.44 -27.49 -1.68
N GLY A 35 -37.32 -28.56 -0.89
CA GLY A 35 -36.10 -29.07 -0.27
C GLY A 35 -34.94 -29.42 -1.19
N GLY A 36 -33.74 -29.31 -0.63
CA GLY A 36 -32.48 -29.76 -1.19
C GLY A 36 -31.50 -29.94 -0.03
N GLN A 37 -30.88 -31.11 0.03
CA GLN A 37 -30.14 -31.65 1.16
C GLN A 37 -28.94 -30.77 1.53
N THR A 38 -28.74 -30.57 2.84
CA THR A 38 -27.57 -29.92 3.40
C THR A 38 -26.37 -30.88 3.27
N GLU A 39 -25.61 -30.77 2.19
CA GLU A 39 -24.26 -31.33 2.15
C GLU A 39 -23.41 -30.67 3.24
N PRO A 40 -22.68 -31.43 4.07
CA PRO A 40 -21.81 -30.84 5.06
C PRO A 40 -20.69 -30.10 4.34
N ALA A 41 -20.66 -28.78 4.54
CA ALA A 41 -19.58 -27.90 4.10
C ALA A 41 -18.24 -28.56 4.45
N ALA A 42 -17.49 -28.95 3.42
CA ALA A 42 -16.10 -29.33 3.55
C ALA A 42 -15.43 -28.22 4.36
N ARG A 43 -14.98 -28.56 5.57
CA ARG A 43 -14.14 -27.69 6.37
C ARG A 43 -12.89 -27.48 5.53
N SER A 44 -12.77 -26.30 4.94
CA SER A 44 -11.53 -25.85 4.33
C SER A 44 -10.43 -26.06 5.35
N GLU A 45 -9.49 -26.95 5.03
CA GLU A 45 -8.29 -27.14 5.83
C GLU A 45 -7.65 -25.78 6.06
N PRO A 46 -7.08 -25.51 7.25
CA PRO A 46 -6.32 -24.30 7.47
C PRO A 46 -5.20 -24.28 6.43
N GLN A 47 -5.26 -23.33 5.49
CA GLN A 47 -4.13 -23.09 4.60
C GLN A 47 -2.90 -22.83 5.48
N PRO A 48 -1.76 -23.47 5.20
CA PRO A 48 -0.54 -23.18 5.94
C PRO A 48 -0.23 -21.68 5.84
N ALA A 49 0.28 -21.10 6.92
CA ALA A 49 0.76 -19.72 6.91
C ALA A 49 1.78 -19.58 5.78
N ASN A 50 1.47 -18.79 4.76
CA ASN A 50 2.39 -18.53 3.65
C ASN A 50 3.55 -17.67 4.16
N ASP A 51 4.64 -18.32 4.54
CA ASP A 51 5.92 -17.66 4.75
C ASP A 51 6.62 -17.49 3.38
N GLY A 52 6.70 -16.25 2.88
CA GLY A 52 7.86 -15.80 2.10
C GLY A 52 7.85 -16.02 0.58
N GLN A 53 6.72 -15.89 -0.12
CA GLN A 53 6.78 -15.72 -1.58
C GLN A 53 7.56 -14.44 -1.94
N ARG A 54 8.34 -14.51 -3.02
CA ARG A 54 9.21 -13.42 -3.48
C ARG A 54 9.03 -13.19 -4.97
N PHE A 55 9.10 -11.93 -5.39
CA PHE A 55 9.12 -11.52 -6.78
C PHE A 55 10.28 -10.55 -6.99
N ALA A 56 11.25 -10.94 -7.83
CA ALA A 56 12.40 -10.09 -8.14
C ALA A 56 11.99 -8.88 -8.98
N LEU A 57 12.51 -7.71 -8.63
CA LEU A 57 12.26 -6.48 -9.35
C LEU A 57 13.32 -6.23 -10.42
N ASP A 58 12.91 -5.55 -11.49
CA ASP A 58 13.82 -5.09 -12.53
C ASP A 58 14.82 -4.06 -11.97
N PRO A 59 16.11 -4.08 -12.38
CA PRO A 59 17.14 -3.15 -11.91
C PRO A 59 16.79 -1.66 -12.05
N ARG A 60 15.86 -1.27 -12.93
CA ARG A 60 15.38 0.12 -13.03
C ARG A 60 14.74 0.64 -11.72
N TYR A 61 14.33 -0.26 -10.83
CA TYR A 61 13.74 0.06 -9.53
C TYR A 61 14.76 0.19 -8.40
N LEU A 62 16.07 0.05 -8.67
CA LEU A 62 17.09 0.20 -7.63
C LEU A 62 16.89 1.49 -6.80
N PRO A 63 17.06 1.42 -5.47
CA PRO A 63 17.66 0.31 -4.74
C PRO A 63 16.71 -0.86 -4.41
N LEU A 64 15.43 -0.79 -4.81
CA LEU A 64 14.49 -1.89 -4.60
C LEU A 64 14.91 -3.11 -5.44
N THR A 65 14.91 -4.28 -4.82
CA THR A 65 15.33 -5.55 -5.47
C THR A 65 14.24 -6.60 -5.50
N GLU A 66 13.26 -6.56 -4.60
CA GLU A 66 12.22 -7.57 -4.52
C GLU A 66 10.94 -7.09 -3.84
N LEU A 67 9.82 -7.71 -4.23
CA LEU A 67 8.57 -7.75 -3.48
C LEU A 67 8.55 -9.05 -2.64
N VAL A 68 8.19 -8.96 -1.37
CA VAL A 68 8.11 -10.11 -0.46
C VAL A 68 6.74 -10.14 0.19
N GLU A 69 6.10 -11.32 0.18
CA GLU A 69 4.88 -11.54 0.95
C GLU A 69 5.21 -11.50 2.44
N ARG A 70 4.52 -10.63 3.17
CA ARG A 70 4.53 -10.60 4.63
C ARG A 70 3.09 -10.59 5.12
N PRO A 71 2.64 -11.69 5.74
CA PRO A 71 1.26 -11.79 6.21
C PRO A 71 0.84 -10.59 7.06
N ALA A 72 -0.37 -10.13 6.78
CA ALA A 72 -1.11 -9.16 7.57
C ALA A 72 -0.94 -9.39 9.09
N MET A 73 -0.36 -8.42 9.79
CA MET A 73 -0.39 -8.45 11.26
C MET A 73 -1.72 -7.88 11.76
N PRO A 74 -2.33 -8.44 12.82
CA PRO A 74 -3.54 -7.87 13.41
C PRO A 74 -3.36 -6.38 13.72
N GLY A 75 -4.24 -5.54 13.16
CA GLY A 75 -4.18 -4.08 13.30
C GLY A 75 -3.39 -3.35 12.20
N ALA A 76 -2.60 -4.04 11.37
CA ALA A 76 -1.94 -3.42 10.22
C ALA A 76 -2.90 -3.29 9.02
N SER A 77 -2.61 -2.34 8.13
CA SER A 77 -3.33 -2.28 6.85
C SER A 77 -2.95 -3.43 5.95
N ASN A 78 -3.95 -4.18 5.50
CA ASN A 78 -3.76 -5.40 4.73
C ASN A 78 -3.92 -5.18 3.22
N VAL A 79 -3.63 -3.96 2.74
CA VAL A 79 -3.83 -3.58 1.33
C VAL A 79 -2.70 -2.75 0.71
N SER A 80 -1.75 -2.25 1.52
CA SER A 80 -0.67 -1.38 1.06
C SER A 80 0.64 -2.14 0.84
N ALA A 81 1.46 -1.64 -0.08
CA ALA A 81 2.87 -1.96 -0.14
C ALA A 81 3.60 -1.14 0.95
N THR A 82 4.66 -1.68 1.52
CA THR A 82 5.50 -0.99 2.50
C THR A 82 6.97 -1.27 2.23
N THR A 83 7.77 -0.22 2.06
CA THR A 83 9.21 -0.35 1.85
C THR A 83 10.02 -0.35 3.14
N ILE A 84 10.91 -1.34 3.28
CA ILE A 84 12.09 -1.29 4.14
C ILE A 84 13.27 -1.70 3.24
N SER A 85 14.10 -0.73 2.84
CA SER A 85 15.10 -0.93 1.79
C SER A 85 15.97 -2.17 2.07
N PRO A 86 16.21 -3.04 1.07
CA PRO A 86 15.87 -2.91 -0.36
C PRO A 86 14.55 -3.60 -0.77
N THR A 87 13.68 -3.93 0.19
CA THR A 87 12.53 -4.81 -0.02
C THR A 87 11.20 -4.07 0.10
N VAL A 88 10.27 -4.38 -0.79
CA VAL A 88 8.86 -3.99 -0.68
C VAL A 88 8.06 -5.15 -0.10
N TYR A 89 7.32 -4.92 0.98
CA TYR A 89 6.46 -5.91 1.60
C TYR A 89 5.01 -5.72 1.19
N VAL A 90 4.33 -6.82 0.87
CA VAL A 90 2.90 -6.85 0.54
C VAL A 90 2.20 -7.99 1.31
N PRO A 91 0.91 -7.85 1.66
CA PRO A 91 0.21 -8.81 2.51
C PRO A 91 -0.10 -10.15 1.83
N ASP A 92 -0.34 -10.12 0.52
CA ASP A 92 -0.66 -11.26 -0.34
C ASP A 92 -0.06 -10.93 -1.71
N LEU A 93 1.10 -11.53 -2.00
CA LEU A 93 1.90 -11.19 -3.18
C LEU A 93 1.19 -11.58 -4.45
N GLN A 94 0.60 -12.77 -4.49
CA GLN A 94 -0.14 -13.23 -5.67
C GLN A 94 -1.30 -12.28 -5.99
N ARG A 95 -2.16 -12.01 -5.02
CA ARG A 95 -3.31 -11.11 -5.22
C ARG A 95 -2.88 -9.68 -5.52
N TRP A 96 -1.77 -9.23 -4.95
CA TRP A 96 -1.22 -7.91 -5.25
C TRP A 96 -0.76 -7.83 -6.71
N LEU A 97 -0.08 -8.86 -7.23
CA LEU A 97 0.37 -8.97 -8.62
C LEU A 97 -0.81 -9.14 -9.60
N GLU A 98 -1.85 -9.89 -9.24
CA GLU A 98 -3.06 -10.02 -10.07
C GLU A 98 -3.76 -8.67 -10.26
N LYS A 99 -3.83 -7.86 -9.20
CA LYS A 99 -4.42 -6.50 -9.26
C LYS A 99 -3.50 -5.48 -9.92
N ARG A 100 -2.19 -5.75 -9.92
CA ARG A 100 -1.15 -4.86 -10.47
C ARG A 100 -0.16 -5.70 -11.28
N PRO A 101 -0.55 -6.14 -12.48
CA PRO A 101 0.32 -6.99 -13.29
C PRO A 101 1.67 -6.29 -13.55
N PRO A 102 2.81 -7.02 -13.49
CA PRO A 102 4.10 -6.47 -13.86
C PRO A 102 4.06 -5.77 -15.23
N GLY A 103 4.63 -4.57 -15.31
CA GLY A 103 4.58 -3.73 -16.53
C GLY A 103 3.29 -2.94 -16.72
N SER A 104 2.26 -3.13 -15.89
CA SER A 104 1.10 -2.23 -15.88
C SER A 104 1.45 -0.87 -15.29
N VAL A 105 0.78 0.19 -15.76
CA VAL A 105 0.98 1.56 -15.23
C VAL A 105 0.81 1.60 -13.71
N MET A 106 -0.14 0.86 -13.15
CA MET A 106 -0.36 0.82 -11.70
C MET A 106 0.80 0.15 -10.96
N PHE A 107 1.31 -0.98 -11.45
CA PHE A 107 2.48 -1.65 -10.88
C PHE A 107 3.69 -0.72 -10.87
N GLU A 108 3.98 -0.09 -12.02
CA GLU A 108 5.13 0.81 -12.14
C GLU A 108 4.98 2.07 -11.28
N SER A 109 3.77 2.62 -11.17
CA SER A 109 3.51 3.82 -10.36
C SER A 109 3.72 3.56 -8.87
N VAL A 110 3.22 2.43 -8.36
CA VAL A 110 3.44 2.04 -6.96
C VAL A 110 4.93 1.76 -6.71
N LEU A 111 5.63 1.06 -7.59
CA LEU A 111 7.07 0.84 -7.37
C LEU A 111 7.90 2.12 -7.43
N ARG A 112 7.48 3.13 -8.20
CA ARG A 112 8.13 4.46 -8.18
C ARG A 112 7.93 5.17 -6.85
N HIS A 113 6.74 5.08 -6.27
CA HIS A 113 6.46 5.55 -4.91
C HIS A 113 7.43 4.90 -3.92
N GLU A 114 7.44 3.57 -3.89
CA GLU A 114 8.27 2.79 -2.98
C GLU A 114 9.76 3.06 -3.18
N GLN A 115 10.20 3.29 -4.43
CA GLN A 115 11.59 3.62 -4.75
C GLN A 115 12.01 4.96 -4.13
N VAL A 116 11.11 5.94 -4.00
CA VAL A 116 11.40 7.20 -3.30
C VAL A 116 11.72 6.93 -1.84
N HIS A 117 10.89 6.12 -1.15
CA HIS A 117 11.16 5.74 0.24
C HIS A 117 12.47 4.98 0.38
N ALA A 118 12.74 4.01 -0.50
CA ALA A 118 13.96 3.23 -0.45
C ALA A 118 15.21 4.11 -0.55
N LYS A 119 15.24 5.04 -1.51
CA LYS A 119 16.35 5.99 -1.70
C LYS A 119 16.56 6.87 -0.48
N ARG A 120 15.48 7.37 0.13
CA ARG A 120 15.55 8.24 1.31
C ARG A 120 15.92 7.47 2.58
N GLN A 121 15.45 6.23 2.73
CA GLN A 121 15.88 5.32 3.78
C GLN A 121 17.38 5.05 3.71
N GLU A 122 17.94 4.80 2.53
CA GLU A 122 19.38 4.59 2.37
C GLU A 122 20.20 5.85 2.65
N ALA A 123 19.73 7.01 2.18
CA ALA A 123 20.41 8.28 2.42
C ALA A 123 20.41 8.69 3.90
N TYR A 124 19.34 8.38 4.64
CA TYR A 124 19.20 8.74 6.06
C TYR A 124 19.70 7.65 7.03
N GLY A 125 19.75 6.40 6.56
CA GLY A 125 19.84 5.20 7.40
C GLY A 125 18.44 4.60 7.65
N VAL A 126 18.26 3.33 7.31
CA VAL A 126 16.94 2.66 7.30
C VAL A 126 16.27 2.71 8.68
N ASP A 127 16.93 2.18 9.71
CA ASP A 127 16.37 2.13 11.07
C ASP A 127 15.98 3.51 11.64
N PRO A 128 16.86 4.54 11.62
CA PRO A 128 16.49 5.85 12.13
C PRO A 128 15.42 6.54 11.27
N TRP A 129 15.37 6.28 9.96
CA TRP A 129 14.30 6.78 9.09
C TRP A 129 12.95 6.17 9.48
N VAL A 130 12.88 4.85 9.60
CA VAL A 130 11.65 4.11 9.97
C VAL A 130 11.17 4.54 11.35
N LYS A 131 12.09 4.65 12.31
CA LYS A 131 11.75 5.12 13.66
C LYS A 131 11.13 6.52 13.62
N ARG A 132 11.66 7.43 12.82
CA ARG A 132 11.12 8.79 12.69
C ARG A 132 9.76 8.78 11.99
N TYR A 133 9.62 8.10 10.86
CA TYR A 133 8.36 7.93 10.13
C TYR A 133 7.22 7.46 11.04
N LEU A 134 7.51 6.49 11.92
CA LEU A 134 6.51 5.95 12.84
C LEU A 134 6.15 6.90 14.00
N ASN A 135 6.95 7.91 14.30
CA ASN A 135 6.82 8.75 15.51
C ASN A 135 6.64 10.24 15.24
N ASP A 136 6.68 10.69 13.99
CA ASP A 136 6.61 12.09 13.59
C ASP A 136 5.66 12.20 12.38
N THR A 137 4.44 12.71 12.61
CA THR A 137 3.40 12.82 11.57
C THR A 137 3.78 13.83 10.49
N ALA A 138 4.51 14.89 10.83
CA ALA A 138 4.96 15.88 9.85
C ALA A 138 6.02 15.27 8.93
N PHE A 139 6.95 14.50 9.49
CA PHE A 139 7.93 13.76 8.70
C PHE A 139 7.27 12.70 7.82
N MET A 140 6.35 11.89 8.39
CA MET A 140 5.55 10.92 7.63
C MET A 140 4.85 11.60 6.45
N TRP A 141 4.20 12.74 6.69
CA TRP A 141 3.50 13.48 5.65
C TRP A 141 4.42 13.95 4.54
N ALA A 142 5.57 14.54 4.87
CA ALA A 142 6.55 14.98 3.87
C ALA A 142 7.11 13.82 3.02
N GLU A 143 7.29 12.64 3.62
CA GLU A 143 7.72 11.44 2.91
C GLU A 143 6.63 10.91 1.97
N GLU A 144 5.39 10.81 2.44
CA GLU A 144 4.24 10.37 1.63
C GLU A 144 3.97 11.35 0.48
N GLN A 145 4.07 12.66 0.70
CA GLN A 145 3.94 13.65 -0.37
C GLN A 145 4.94 13.40 -1.52
N ALA A 146 6.18 13.03 -1.19
CA ALA A 146 7.20 12.75 -2.20
C ALA A 146 6.92 11.44 -2.95
N GLY A 147 6.54 10.37 -2.25
CA GLY A 147 6.18 9.08 -2.85
C GLY A 147 4.95 9.20 -3.76
N TRP A 148 3.86 9.78 -3.24
CA TRP A 148 2.61 9.97 -3.98
C TRP A 148 2.76 10.88 -5.18
N TYR A 149 3.60 11.90 -5.13
CA TYR A 149 3.85 12.76 -6.28
C TYR A 149 4.40 11.97 -7.48
N GLU A 150 5.39 11.09 -7.25
CA GLU A 150 5.92 10.23 -8.31
C GLU A 150 4.89 9.19 -8.79
N GLU A 151 4.06 8.64 -7.89
CA GLU A 151 2.95 7.75 -8.27
C GLU A 151 1.95 8.47 -9.18
N ILE A 152 1.46 9.65 -8.78
CA ILE A 152 0.45 10.43 -9.49
C ILE A 152 0.98 10.87 -10.85
N LYS A 153 2.21 11.38 -10.90
CA LYS A 153 2.86 11.82 -12.13
C LYS A 153 3.01 10.66 -13.12
N HIS A 154 3.44 9.49 -12.65
CA HIS A 154 3.59 8.32 -13.51
C HIS A 154 2.24 7.79 -14.01
N MET A 155 1.23 7.70 -13.13
CA MET A 155 -0.13 7.35 -13.53
C MET A 155 -0.64 8.28 -14.64
N GLY A 156 -0.41 9.60 -14.49
CA GLY A 156 -0.80 10.61 -15.47
C GLY A 156 -0.18 10.38 -16.85
N TYR A 157 1.13 10.07 -16.92
CA TYR A 157 1.78 9.73 -18.19
C TYR A 157 1.27 8.43 -18.81
N GLY A 158 0.86 7.47 -17.99
CA GLY A 158 0.26 6.21 -18.43
C GLY A 158 -1.25 6.28 -18.72
N GLY A 159 -1.85 7.47 -18.70
CA GLY A 159 -3.29 7.67 -18.97
C GLY A 159 -4.23 7.28 -17.83
N LEU A 160 -3.70 6.91 -16.66
CA LEU A 160 -4.50 6.65 -15.45
C LEU A 160 -4.64 7.95 -14.65
N ARG A 161 -5.88 8.31 -14.31
CA ARG A 161 -6.17 9.50 -13.50
C ARG A 161 -6.90 9.11 -12.23
N ARG A 162 -6.54 9.72 -11.12
CA ARG A 162 -7.29 9.68 -9.86
C ARG A 162 -7.87 11.07 -9.58
N SER A 163 -9.05 11.09 -8.97
CA SER A 163 -9.60 12.35 -8.47
C SER A 163 -8.83 12.84 -7.25
N ALA A 164 -8.91 14.15 -6.97
CA ALA A 164 -8.30 14.71 -5.76
C ALA A 164 -8.98 14.15 -4.50
N GLU A 165 -10.27 13.86 -4.57
CA GLU A 165 -11.09 13.29 -3.50
C GLU A 165 -10.67 11.85 -3.18
N ASP A 166 -10.40 11.02 -4.20
CA ASP A 166 -9.91 9.66 -3.99
C ASP A 166 -8.53 9.67 -3.33
N LEU A 167 -7.63 10.56 -3.78
CA LEU A 167 -6.32 10.75 -3.17
C LEU A 167 -6.44 11.22 -1.72
N ALA A 168 -7.29 12.21 -1.44
CA ALA A 168 -7.52 12.73 -0.10
C ALA A 168 -8.09 11.67 0.85
N LYS A 169 -9.02 10.84 0.37
CA LYS A 169 -9.59 9.72 1.14
C LYS A 169 -8.52 8.68 1.48
N ILE A 170 -7.60 8.40 0.55
CA ILE A 170 -6.51 7.45 0.81
C ILE A 170 -5.54 8.03 1.85
N LEU A 171 -5.02 9.23 1.60
CA LEU A 171 -4.02 9.89 2.42
C LEU A 171 -4.49 10.17 3.85
N SER A 172 -5.73 10.62 4.04
CA SER A 172 -6.28 10.86 5.38
C SER A 172 -6.57 9.58 6.17
N GLY A 173 -6.52 8.41 5.52
CA GLY A 173 -6.59 7.10 6.18
C GLY A 173 -5.25 6.63 6.76
N TYR A 174 -4.14 7.32 6.45
CA TYR A 174 -2.81 6.95 6.92
C TYR A 174 -2.58 7.41 8.35
N GLN A 175 -1.99 6.53 9.15
CA GLN A 175 -1.69 6.77 10.55
C GLN A 175 -0.33 6.19 10.92
N ASN A 176 0.32 6.79 11.91
CA ASN A 176 1.49 6.23 12.59
C ASN A 176 1.22 6.10 14.10
N LEU A 177 2.26 5.85 14.90
CA LEU A 177 2.13 5.67 16.35
C LEU A 177 1.69 6.95 17.10
N LYS A 178 1.64 8.10 16.41
CA LYS A 178 1.17 9.38 16.95
C LYS A 178 -0.22 9.76 16.46
N GLY A 179 -0.85 8.94 15.61
CA GLY A 179 -2.20 9.15 15.10
C GLY A 179 -2.23 9.46 13.61
N SER A 180 -3.27 10.15 13.17
CA SER A 180 -3.47 10.48 11.76
C SER A 180 -2.36 11.36 11.21
N MET A 181 -1.87 10.99 10.03
CA MET A 181 -0.81 11.73 9.33
C MET A 181 -1.28 13.12 8.91
N VAL A 182 -2.47 13.21 8.31
CA VAL A 182 -2.99 14.43 7.68
C VAL A 182 -4.53 14.43 7.74
N SER A 183 -5.15 15.61 7.79
CA SER A 183 -6.60 15.73 7.67
C SER A 183 -7.08 15.53 6.23
N TYR A 184 -8.34 15.15 6.02
CA TYR A 184 -8.92 15.06 4.67
C TYR A 184 -8.86 16.40 3.92
N ALA A 185 -9.16 17.52 4.60
CA ALA A 185 -9.16 18.84 3.99
C ALA A 185 -7.77 19.27 3.51
N GLU A 186 -6.74 19.01 4.32
CA GLU A 186 -5.35 19.27 3.96
C GLU A 186 -4.88 18.35 2.83
N ALA A 187 -5.19 17.05 2.89
CA ALA A 187 -4.87 16.10 1.83
C ALA A 187 -5.54 16.46 0.49
N LEU A 188 -6.79 16.92 0.52
CA LEU A 188 -7.52 17.37 -0.65
C LEU A 188 -6.90 18.64 -1.26
N ALA A 189 -6.51 19.60 -0.42
CA ALA A 189 -5.83 20.80 -0.89
C ALA A 189 -4.50 20.46 -1.59
N TRP A 190 -3.69 19.60 -0.97
CA TRP A 190 -2.45 19.12 -1.56
C TRP A 190 -2.69 18.36 -2.88
N ALA A 191 -3.64 17.41 -2.91
CA ALA A 191 -3.93 16.63 -4.10
C ALA A 191 -4.37 17.50 -5.29
N LYS A 192 -5.14 18.57 -5.04
CA LYS A 192 -5.49 19.56 -6.08
C LYS A 192 -4.26 20.26 -6.64
N GLN A 193 -3.37 20.71 -5.77
CA GLN A 193 -2.13 21.39 -6.19
C GLN A 193 -1.18 20.46 -6.96
N VAL A 194 -1.15 19.17 -6.65
CA VAL A 194 -0.39 18.20 -7.43
C VAL A 194 -1.00 18.02 -8.82
N LEU A 195 -2.32 17.83 -8.88
CA LEU A 195 -3.03 17.56 -10.14
C LEU A 195 -3.09 18.77 -11.08
N ASP A 196 -3.08 20.00 -10.56
CA ASP A 196 -2.98 21.23 -11.35
C ASP A 196 -1.53 21.65 -11.66
N GLY A 197 -0.55 20.94 -11.08
CA GLY A 197 0.89 21.15 -11.31
C GLY A 197 1.51 22.30 -10.51
N SER A 198 0.78 22.92 -9.59
CA SER A 198 1.28 24.00 -8.72
C SER A 198 2.13 23.51 -7.54
N TRP A 199 2.12 22.21 -7.23
CA TRP A 199 2.96 21.61 -6.20
C TRP A 199 4.00 20.65 -6.76
N ARG A 200 5.20 20.68 -6.17
CA ARG A 200 6.30 19.71 -6.39
C ARG A 200 7.03 19.47 -5.07
N PRO A 201 7.64 18.29 -4.85
CA PRO A 201 8.43 18.05 -3.66
C PRO A 201 9.64 18.99 -3.63
N PRO A 202 10.06 19.46 -2.44
CA PRO A 202 11.31 20.20 -2.31
C PRO A 202 12.50 19.34 -2.73
N ASN A 203 13.49 19.97 -3.36
CA ASN A 203 14.74 19.33 -3.80
C ASN A 203 15.60 18.87 -2.63
#